data_AF-A0A2R6LTS9-F1
#
_entry.id   AF-A0A2R6LTS9-F1
#
_cell.length_a   1.000
_cell.length_b   1.000
_cell.length_c   1.000
_cell.angle_alpha   90.00
_cell.angle_beta   90.00
_cell.angle_gamma   90.00
#
_symmetry.space_group_name_H-M   'P 1'
#
loop_
_entity.id
_entity.type
_entity.pdbx_description
1 polymer ?
#
loop_
_entity_poly.entity_id
_entity_poly.type
_entity_poly.pdbx_seq_one_letter_code
_entity_poly.pdbx_strand_id
1 'polypeptide(L)'
;MLTQTHRVTLSVRVPRGAAGDVDGGVESVVGDVDGVEYVEVHDLAGVRPNALDLHVDAAVTVELDADVADPGERLRDGFGVLAVD
;
A
#
# COMPACT_ATOMS: atom_id res chain seq x y z
N MET A 1 15.80 2.66 -13.72
CA MET A 1 15.90 1.23 -13.36
C MET A 1 14.93 0.44 -14.21
N LEU A 2 14.96 -0.89 -14.17
CA LEU A 2 13.85 -1.70 -14.69
C LEU A 2 12.88 -1.91 -13.53
N THR A 3 11.61 -1.63 -13.71
CA THR A 3 10.57 -1.93 -12.72
C THR A 3 9.82 -3.20 -13.10
N GLN A 4 9.31 -3.91 -12.10
CA GLN A 4 8.38 -5.02 -12.27
C GLN A 4 7.04 -4.67 -11.61
N THR A 5 5.97 -4.94 -12.33
CA THR A 5 4.61 -4.74 -11.85
C THR A 5 4.15 -5.95 -11.05
N HIS A 6 3.70 -5.72 -9.82
CA HIS A 6 3.19 -6.72 -8.90
C HIS A 6 1.76 -6.37 -8.47
N ARG A 7 0.83 -7.30 -8.64
CA ARG A 7 -0.52 -7.17 -8.10
C ARG A 7 -0.60 -7.91 -6.78
N VAL A 8 -0.96 -7.20 -5.72
CA VAL A 8 -0.95 -7.70 -4.35
C VAL A 8 -2.19 -7.20 -3.60
N THR A 9 -2.61 -7.97 -2.59
CA THR A 9 -3.62 -7.49 -1.65
C THR A 9 -2.91 -7.10 -0.37
N LEU A 10 -3.16 -5.89 0.12
CA LEU A 10 -2.51 -5.37 1.32
C LEU A 10 -3.49 -4.77 2.30
N SER A 11 -3.28 -5.07 3.58
CA SER A 11 -3.98 -4.42 4.67
C SER A 11 -3.16 -3.22 5.11
N VAL A 12 -3.75 -2.03 5.05
CA VAL A 12 -3.08 -0.76 5.33
C VAL A 12 -3.80 0.02 6.40
N ARG A 13 -3.01 0.69 7.24
CA ARG A 13 -3.45 1.63 8.25
C ARG A 13 -3.33 3.04 7.67
N VAL A 14 -4.47 3.57 7.25
CA VAL A 14 -4.58 4.94 6.74
C VAL A 14 -4.84 5.90 7.91
N PRO A 15 -3.96 6.89 8.15
CA PRO A 15 -4.22 7.91 9.16
C PRO A 15 -5.45 8.74 8.77
N ARG A 16 -6.29 9.10 9.75
CA ARG A 16 -7.43 9.98 9.48
C ARG A 16 -6.94 11.35 8.99
N GLY A 17 -7.42 11.76 7.81
CA GLY A 17 -7.05 13.03 7.18
C GLY A 17 -5.91 12.92 6.16
N ALA A 18 -5.38 11.73 5.90
CA ALA A 18 -4.48 11.50 4.78
C ALA A 18 -5.25 11.69 3.45
N ALA A 19 -4.77 12.60 2.60
CA ALA A 19 -5.18 12.83 1.21
C ALA A 19 -6.67 13.07 0.89
N GLY A 20 -7.54 13.31 1.88
CA GLY A 20 -8.96 13.65 1.68
C GLY A 20 -9.89 12.44 1.49
N ASP A 21 -9.38 11.34 0.93
CA ASP A 21 -10.11 10.09 0.70
C ASP A 21 -9.24 8.86 1.03
N VAL A 22 -9.89 7.72 1.28
CA VAL A 22 -9.21 6.47 1.68
C VAL A 22 -8.23 6.00 0.61
N ASP A 23 -8.61 6.12 -0.66
CA ASP A 23 -7.83 5.70 -1.83
C ASP A 23 -6.47 6.42 -1.91
N GLY A 24 -6.49 7.76 -1.88
CA GLY A 24 -5.26 8.56 -1.84
C GLY A 24 -4.42 8.35 -0.58
N GLY A 25 -5.07 7.97 0.53
CA GLY A 25 -4.38 7.58 1.76
C GLY A 25 -3.62 6.25 1.61
N VAL A 26 -4.20 5.27 0.91
CA VAL A 26 -3.53 4.01 0.57
C VAL A 26 -2.39 4.25 -0.41
N GLU A 27 -2.63 5.02 -1.48
CA GLU A 27 -1.57 5.39 -2.44
C GLU A 27 -0.39 6.07 -1.75
N SER A 28 -0.65 7.02 -0.85
CA SER A 28 0.43 7.69 -0.10
C SER A 28 1.22 6.70 0.76
N VAL A 29 0.55 5.81 1.49
CA VAL A 29 1.22 4.84 2.38
C VAL A 29 2.08 3.86 1.59
N VAL A 30 1.55 3.34 0.48
CA VAL A 30 2.27 2.36 -0.35
C VAL A 30 3.35 3.03 -1.20
N GLY A 31 3.14 4.25 -1.66
CA GLY A 31 4.11 5.02 -2.43
C GLY A 31 5.30 5.53 -1.59
N ASP A 32 5.14 5.65 -0.27
CA ASP A 32 6.25 5.96 0.66
C ASP A 32 7.20 4.75 0.86
N VAL A 33 6.82 3.55 0.39
CA VAL A 33 7.70 2.38 0.46
C VAL A 33 8.85 2.54 -0.53
N ASP A 34 10.07 2.48 0.00
CA ASP A 34 11.26 2.66 -0.81
C ASP A 34 11.34 1.61 -1.95
N GLY A 35 11.69 2.08 -3.15
CA GLY A 35 11.69 1.27 -4.38
C GLY A 35 10.33 1.11 -5.07
N VAL A 36 9.24 1.69 -4.54
CA VAL A 36 7.97 1.81 -5.26
C VAL A 36 8.01 3.04 -6.18
N GLU A 37 7.85 2.84 -7.48
CA GLU A 37 7.78 3.93 -8.45
C GLU A 37 6.32 4.33 -8.78
N TYR A 38 5.39 3.38 -8.67
CA TYR A 38 3.99 3.62 -8.99
C TYR A 38 3.05 2.73 -8.17
N VAL A 39 1.89 3.28 -7.83
CA VAL A 39 0.81 2.58 -7.13
C VAL A 39 -0.50 2.88 -7.84
N GLU A 40 -1.28 1.84 -8.09
CA GLU A 40 -2.65 1.94 -8.57
C GLU A 40 -3.55 1.16 -7.60
N VAL A 41 -4.53 1.83 -7.00
CA VAL A 41 -5.52 1.18 -6.14
C VAL A 41 -6.69 0.72 -7.00
N HIS A 42 -7.01 -0.57 -6.91
CA HIS A 42 -8.06 -1.19 -7.72
C HIS A 42 -9.35 -1.37 -6.95
N ASP A 43 -9.25 -1.78 -5.67
CA ASP A 43 -10.39 -2.08 -4.83
C ASP A 43 -10.08 -1.79 -3.36
N LEU A 44 -11.09 -1.32 -2.63
CA LEU A 44 -11.03 -1.06 -1.20
C LEU A 44 -12.11 -1.89 -0.50
N ALA A 45 -11.66 -2.83 0.31
CA ALA A 45 -12.47 -3.71 1.12
C ALA A 45 -12.19 -3.50 2.63
N GLY A 46 -13.06 -4.05 3.48
CA GLY A 46 -12.74 -4.23 4.89
C GLY A 46 -12.52 -2.95 5.71
N VAL A 47 -13.04 -1.80 5.28
CA VAL A 47 -12.85 -0.52 5.97
C VAL A 47 -13.34 -0.59 7.42
N ARG A 48 -12.40 -0.49 8.36
CA ARG A 48 -12.60 -0.64 9.80
C ARG A 48 -12.08 0.62 10.50
N PRO A 49 -12.97 1.50 10.98
CA PRO A 49 -12.56 2.67 11.73
C PRO A 49 -12.03 2.28 13.12
N ASN A 50 -10.90 2.88 13.50
CA ASN A 50 -10.32 2.81 14.84
C ASN A 50 -10.34 4.21 15.51
N ALA A 51 -9.83 4.33 16.73
CA ALA A 51 -9.86 5.58 17.49
C ALA A 51 -9.11 6.73 16.79
N LEU A 52 -7.97 6.46 16.15
CA LEU A 52 -7.10 7.48 15.52
C LEU A 52 -6.84 7.24 14.03
N ASP A 53 -7.32 6.13 13.48
CA ASP A 53 -6.90 5.60 12.18
C ASP A 53 -7.99 4.76 11.53
N LEU A 54 -7.80 4.43 10.25
CA LEU A 54 -8.64 3.55 9.46
C LEU A 54 -7.82 2.34 9.03
N HIS A 55 -8.30 1.14 9.33
CA HIS A 55 -7.75 -0.08 8.74
C HIS A 55 -8.54 -0.39 7.47
N VAL A 56 -7.84 -0.63 6.38
CA VAL A 56 -8.45 -0.86 5.07
C VAL A 56 -7.70 -1.98 4.38
N ASP A 57 -8.43 -2.92 3.81
CA ASP A 57 -7.87 -3.95 2.95
C ASP A 57 -7.96 -3.43 1.52
N ALA A 58 -6.83 -3.20 0.87
CA ALA A 58 -6.76 -2.65 -0.47
C ALA A 58 -6.13 -3.66 -1.43
N ALA A 59 -6.76 -3.86 -2.58
CA ALA A 59 -6.13 -4.52 -3.71
C ALA A 59 -5.41 -3.47 -4.53
N VAL A 60 -4.10 -3.59 -4.63
CA VAL A 60 -3.28 -2.61 -5.37
C VAL A 60 -2.40 -3.30 -6.39
N THR A 61 -2.04 -2.53 -7.41
CA THR A 61 -0.94 -2.86 -8.30
C THR A 61 0.18 -1.90 -8.00
N VAL A 62 1.37 -2.44 -7.70
CA VAL A 62 2.57 -1.64 -7.43
C VAL A 62 3.63 -1.94 -8.47
N GLU A 63 4.38 -0.92 -8.84
CA GLU A 63 5.60 -1.07 -9.62
C GLU A 63 6.79 -0.91 -8.69
N LEU A 64 7.56 -1.97 -8.53
CA LEU A 64 8.76 -2.03 -7.69
C LEU A 64 10.00 -2.18 -8.58
N ASP A 65 11.15 -1.72 -8.10
CA ASP A 65 12.43 -2.00 -8.75
C ASP A 65 12.64 -3.52 -8.97
N ALA A 66 13.11 -3.89 -10.16
CA ALA A 66 13.27 -5.30 -10.53
C ALA A 66 14.35 -6.04 -9.71
N ASP A 67 15.25 -5.31 -9.04
CA ASP A 67 16.25 -5.86 -8.13
C ASP A 67 15.73 -6.13 -6.71
N VAL A 68 14.48 -5.79 -6.40
CA VAL A 68 13.84 -6.17 -5.15
C VAL A 68 13.69 -7.69 -5.08
N ALA A 69 14.45 -8.32 -4.19
CA ALA A 69 14.51 -9.77 -4.04
C ALA A 69 13.19 -10.38 -3.55
N ASP A 70 12.48 -9.70 -2.64
CA ASP A 70 11.17 -10.11 -2.15
C ASP A 70 10.22 -8.89 -2.06
N PRO A 71 9.33 -8.70 -3.04
CA PRO A 71 8.44 -7.53 -3.08
C PRO A 71 7.43 -7.53 -1.92
N GLY A 72 7.04 -8.71 -1.43
CA GLY A 72 6.09 -8.83 -0.33
C GLY A 72 6.70 -8.40 1.01
N GLU A 73 7.91 -8.85 1.32
CA GLU A 73 8.66 -8.42 2.50
C GLU A 73 8.97 -6.92 2.44
N ARG A 74 9.33 -6.40 1.26
CA ARG A 74 9.57 -4.98 1.04
C ARG A 74 8.35 -4.12 1.38
N LEU A 75 7.19 -4.50 0.86
CA LEU A 75 5.94 -3.79 1.14
C LEU A 75 5.56 -3.87 2.63
N ARG A 76 5.82 -5.00 3.30
CA ARG A 76 5.57 -5.15 4.75
C ARG A 76 6.50 -4.29 5.62
N ASP A 77 7.70 -3.96 5.13
CA ASP A 77 8.60 -3.01 5.81
C ASP A 77 8.07 -1.56 5.71
N GLY A 78 7.17 -1.32 4.75
CA GLY A 78 6.47 -0.06 4.55
C GLY A 78 5.68 0.42 5.76
N PHE A 79 5.88 1.67 6.16
CA PHE A 79 5.19 2.25 7.31
C PHE A 79 3.69 2.36 7.02
N GLY A 80 2.88 1.58 7.74
CA GLY A 80 1.42 1.57 7.59
C GLY A 80 0.89 0.34 6.85
N VAL A 81 1.76 -0.50 6.28
CA VAL A 81 1.36 -1.82 5.76
C VAL A 81 1.34 -2.82 6.92
N LEU A 82 0.18 -3.43 7.15
CA LEU A 82 -0.08 -4.38 8.23
C LEU A 82 0.09 -5.83 7.78
N ALA A 83 -0.29 -6.11 6.53
CA ALA A 83 -0.20 -7.42 5.91
C ALA A 83 -0.13 -7.29 4.39
N VAL A 84 0.46 -8.29 3.74
CA VAL A 84 0.52 -8.44 2.28
C VAL A 84 0.23 -9.91 1.97
N ASP A 85 -0.67 -10.15 1.03
CA ASP A 85 -1.09 -11.46 0.51
C ASP A 85 -0.91 -11.51 -1.02
#